data_AF-A0A534M3B9-F1
#
_entry.id   AF-A0A534M3B9-F1
#
_cell.length_a   1.000
_cell.length_b   1.000
_cell.length_c   1.000
_cell.angle_alpha   90.00
_cell.angle_beta   90.00
_cell.angle_gamma   90.00
#
_symmetry.space_group_name_H-M   'P 1'
#
loop_
_entity.id
_entity.type
_entity.pdbx_description
1 polymer ?
#
loop_
_entity_poly.entity_id
_entity_poly.type
_entity_poly.pdbx_seq_one_letter_code
_entity_poly.pdbx_strand_id
1 'polypeptide(L)'
;MPDSEYEVELFRKQGFTRQTCSKCGKFFWSLGHHETCGEAPCQEYDFIGNSPFKKKLTYRAMREDFLSFLEQNGHARVKRYPIVARWRDDVFFVQASVYPFQPWVISGQASPPANPLAISQPCVRFVDVDNVGKTGQHFTMFEMMAHHAFNFPDRPIYWKDHTVELCQLFLTERLGINPTLPRYKESWWEGGGNSGPCLEVVFGGAEAATLVFIQNRELNGHRVPMDTTVTRATGSNGSPGSPRRRPHRTRPSSATHSRI
;
A
#
# COMPACT_ATOMS: atom_id res chain seq x y z
N MET A 1 14.81 10.89 21.09
CA MET A 1 13.74 11.35 20.17
C MET A 1 12.65 10.31 20.24
N PRO A 2 11.34 10.63 20.17
CA PRO A 2 10.37 9.56 20.03
C PRO A 2 10.71 8.77 18.77
N ASP A 3 10.80 7.45 18.90
CA ASP A 3 10.98 6.53 17.78
C ASP A 3 9.94 6.89 16.70
N SER A 4 10.39 7.10 15.45
CA SER A 4 9.45 7.37 14.35
C SER A 4 8.44 6.23 14.28
N GLU A 5 7.14 6.54 14.13
CA GLU A 5 6.09 5.52 13.93
C GLU A 5 6.38 4.57 12.75
N TYR A 6 7.28 4.99 11.86
CA TYR A 6 7.71 4.30 10.65
C TYR A 6 9.07 3.59 10.77
N GLU A 7 9.80 3.77 11.89
CA GLU A 7 11.06 3.06 12.09
C GLU A 7 10.79 1.59 12.44
N VAL A 8 11.56 0.69 11.83
CA VAL A 8 11.50 -0.76 12.04
C VAL A 8 12.89 -1.34 12.30
N GLU A 9 12.94 -2.54 12.88
CA GLU A 9 14.20 -3.22 13.22
C GLU A 9 15.13 -3.38 12.01
N LEU A 10 14.59 -3.69 10.82
CA LEU A 10 15.37 -3.81 9.59
C LEU A 10 16.19 -2.54 9.33
N PHE A 11 15.58 -1.36 9.51
CA PHE A 11 16.22 -0.08 9.26
C PHE A 11 17.40 0.14 10.19
N ARG A 12 17.21 -0.15 11.48
CA ARG A 12 18.26 -0.06 12.50
C ARG A 12 19.40 -1.05 12.23
N LYS A 13 19.06 -2.31 11.90
CA LYS A 13 20.02 -3.40 11.70
C LYS A 13 20.86 -3.24 10.42
N GLN A 14 20.27 -2.75 9.34
CA GLN A 14 20.93 -2.64 8.05
C GLN A 14 21.49 -1.24 7.74
N GLY A 15 21.31 -0.26 8.64
CA GLY A 15 21.85 1.09 8.46
C GLY A 15 21.05 1.95 7.48
N PHE A 16 19.73 1.74 7.41
CA PHE A 16 18.86 2.69 6.71
C PHE A 16 18.87 4.02 7.44
N THR A 17 18.87 5.11 6.68
CA THR A 17 18.79 6.45 7.23
C THR A 17 17.48 7.11 6.82
N ARG A 18 16.84 7.78 7.78
CA ARG A 18 15.66 8.60 7.53
C ARG A 18 16.09 9.90 6.86
N GLN A 19 15.54 10.18 5.70
CA GLN A 19 15.87 11.31 4.85
C GLN A 19 14.61 12.09 4.48
N THR A 20 14.77 13.33 4.04
CA THR A 20 13.68 14.21 3.61
C THR A 20 13.81 14.49 2.13
N CYS A 21 12.76 14.26 1.36
CA CYS A 21 12.78 14.52 -0.07
C CYS A 21 12.89 16.02 -0.36
N SER A 22 13.88 16.43 -1.17
CA SER A 22 14.09 17.83 -1.56
C SER A 22 12.92 18.44 -2.34
N LYS A 23 12.13 17.64 -3.04
CA LYS A 23 11.01 18.10 -3.89
C LYS A 23 9.65 18.13 -3.21
N CYS A 24 9.28 17.08 -2.46
CA CYS A 24 7.96 16.98 -1.84
C CYS A 24 7.95 17.14 -0.31
N GLY A 25 9.13 17.21 0.33
CA GLY A 25 9.25 17.35 1.79
C GLY A 25 8.85 16.12 2.59
N LYS A 26 8.37 15.04 1.95
CA LYS A 26 8.04 13.78 2.64
C LYS A 26 9.30 13.07 3.12
N PHE A 27 9.18 12.40 4.25
CA PHE A 27 10.23 11.56 4.80
C PHE A 27 10.25 10.19 4.13
N PHE A 28 11.43 9.60 4.03
CA PHE A 28 11.62 8.24 3.52
C PHE A 28 12.87 7.62 4.13
N TRP A 29 12.95 6.29 4.09
CA TRP A 29 14.09 5.51 4.54
C TRP A 29 14.78 4.83 3.37
N SER A 30 16.11 4.85 3.37
CA SER A 30 16.90 4.16 2.33
C SER A 30 18.30 3.81 2.82
N LEU A 31 18.91 2.82 2.17
CA LEU A 31 20.34 2.58 2.24
C LEU A 31 21.08 3.59 1.34
N GLY A 32 22.10 4.23 1.89
CA GLY A 32 22.82 5.32 1.22
C GLY A 32 22.05 6.64 1.22
N HIS A 33 22.66 7.69 0.67
CA HIS A 33 22.07 9.02 0.58
C HIS A 33 21.36 9.23 -0.75
N HIS A 34 20.13 9.77 -0.71
CA HIS A 34 19.33 10.09 -1.88
C HIS A 34 18.68 11.46 -1.69
N GLU A 35 18.66 12.28 -2.74
CA GLU A 35 18.10 13.63 -2.67
C GLU A 35 16.55 13.64 -2.66
N THR A 36 15.93 12.65 -3.32
CA THR A 36 14.48 12.57 -3.51
C THR A 36 13.87 11.27 -2.99
N CYS A 37 12.56 11.26 -2.76
CA CYS A 37 11.87 10.06 -2.28
C CYS A 37 11.86 8.90 -3.26
N GLY A 38 12.15 9.11 -4.56
CA GLY A 38 12.23 8.04 -5.56
C GLY A 38 10.96 7.71 -6.30
N GLU A 39 9.91 8.52 -6.14
CA GLU A 39 8.63 8.36 -6.82
C GLU A 39 8.36 9.55 -7.74
N ALA A 40 7.70 9.31 -8.87
CA ALA A 40 7.18 10.36 -9.73
C ALA A 40 6.16 11.24 -8.96
N PRO A 41 6.19 12.58 -9.13
CA PRO A 41 7.03 13.35 -10.05
C PRO A 41 8.40 13.78 -9.46
N CYS A 42 8.78 13.31 -8.27
CA CYS A 42 10.05 13.68 -7.66
C CYS A 42 11.25 13.03 -8.38
N GLN A 43 11.07 11.81 -8.90
CA GLN A 43 12.02 11.10 -9.75
C GLN A 43 11.30 10.63 -11.02
N GLU A 44 11.94 10.78 -12.17
CA GLU A 44 11.42 10.23 -13.43
C GLU A 44 11.62 8.72 -13.49
N TYR A 45 10.91 8.04 -14.39
CA TYR A 45 11.09 6.61 -14.58
C TYR A 45 12.45 6.31 -15.23
N ASP A 46 13.35 5.70 -14.46
CA ASP A 46 14.68 5.31 -14.93
C ASP A 46 14.77 3.81 -15.31
N PHE A 47 13.74 3.01 -15.00
CA PHE A 47 13.73 1.58 -15.30
C PHE A 47 13.42 1.27 -16.77
N ILE A 48 12.94 2.25 -17.54
CA ILE A 48 12.57 2.08 -18.95
C ILE A 48 13.85 1.92 -19.76
N GLY A 49 14.05 0.72 -20.33
CA GLY A 49 15.30 0.36 -21.01
C GLY A 49 16.42 -0.12 -20.08
N ASN A 50 16.27 0.05 -18.75
CA ASN A 50 17.25 -0.34 -17.75
C ASN A 50 16.57 -1.04 -16.57
N SER A 51 16.15 -2.29 -16.76
CA SER A 51 15.38 -3.01 -15.75
C SER A 51 16.15 -3.19 -14.43
N PRO A 52 15.56 -2.89 -13.26
CA PRO A 52 16.19 -3.15 -11.96
C PRO A 52 16.16 -4.64 -11.59
N PHE A 53 15.44 -5.47 -12.34
CA PHE A 53 15.29 -6.89 -12.08
C PHE A 53 16.32 -7.72 -12.85
N LYS A 54 16.91 -8.73 -12.21
CA LYS A 54 17.86 -9.65 -12.86
C LYS A 54 17.21 -10.55 -13.92
N LYS A 55 15.89 -10.77 -13.82
CA LYS A 55 15.14 -11.68 -14.69
C LYS A 55 13.90 -10.98 -15.23
N LYS A 56 13.61 -11.20 -16.51
CA LYS A 56 12.33 -10.81 -17.12
C LYS A 56 11.26 -11.83 -16.70
N LEU A 57 10.19 -11.35 -16.08
CA LEU A 57 9.09 -12.18 -15.60
C LEU A 57 7.81 -11.84 -16.35
N THR A 58 7.03 -12.86 -16.71
CA THR A 58 5.65 -12.67 -17.14
C THR A 58 4.76 -12.42 -15.93
N TYR A 59 3.55 -11.88 -16.12
CA TYR A 59 2.63 -11.66 -14.99
C TYR A 59 2.29 -12.95 -14.24
N ARG A 60 2.20 -14.10 -14.95
CA ARG A 60 1.95 -15.41 -14.33
C ARG A 60 3.15 -15.89 -13.51
N ALA A 61 4.36 -15.73 -14.04
CA ALA A 61 5.59 -16.10 -13.35
C ALA A 61 5.79 -15.24 -12.10
N MET A 62 5.58 -13.93 -12.19
CA MET A 62 5.64 -13.02 -11.03
C MET A 62 4.61 -13.41 -9.96
N ARG A 63 3.36 -13.73 -10.36
CA ARG A 63 2.34 -14.19 -9.43
C ARG A 63 2.78 -15.45 -8.69
N GLU A 64 3.27 -16.44 -9.42
CA GLU A 64 3.69 -17.70 -8.82
C GLU A 64 4.90 -17.51 -7.91
N ASP A 65 5.87 -16.69 -8.32
CA ASP A 65 7.07 -16.42 -7.55
C ASP A 65 6.77 -15.71 -6.23
N PHE A 66 5.87 -14.73 -6.25
CA PHE A 66 5.39 -14.03 -5.06
C PHE A 66 4.65 -14.97 -4.10
N LEU A 67 3.71 -15.77 -4.60
CA LEU A 67 2.93 -16.68 -3.76
C LEU A 67 3.80 -17.80 -3.18
N SER A 68 4.65 -18.41 -4.01
CA SER A 68 5.62 -19.43 -3.57
C SER A 68 6.59 -18.88 -2.52
N PHE A 69 7.09 -17.64 -2.68
CA PHE A 69 7.94 -16.99 -1.68
C PHE A 69 7.23 -16.88 -0.32
N LEU A 70 5.98 -16.43 -0.30
CA LEU A 70 5.23 -16.28 0.95
C LEU A 70 4.85 -17.63 1.57
N GLU A 71 4.53 -18.64 0.76
CA GLU A 71 4.31 -20.01 1.22
C GLU A 71 5.57 -20.57 1.92
N GLN A 72 6.75 -20.33 1.36
CA GLN A 72 8.04 -20.69 1.98
C GLN A 72 8.31 -19.92 3.28
N ASN A 73 7.70 -18.75 3.45
CA ASN A 73 7.77 -17.93 4.66
C ASN A 73 6.51 -18.07 5.54
N GLY A 74 5.86 -19.24 5.53
CA GLY A 74 4.81 -19.61 6.50
C GLY A 74 3.42 -19.01 6.25
N HIS A 75 3.18 -18.39 5.09
CA HIS A 75 1.86 -17.87 4.73
C HIS A 75 1.05 -18.91 3.96
N ALA A 76 -0.21 -19.11 4.32
CA ALA A 76 -1.05 -19.99 3.51
C ALA A 76 -1.57 -19.26 2.27
N ARG A 77 -1.45 -19.89 1.10
CA ARG A 77 -2.00 -19.38 -0.15
C ARG A 77 -3.52 -19.49 -0.19
N VAL A 78 -4.18 -18.37 -0.45
CA VAL A 78 -5.64 -18.27 -0.53
C VAL A 78 -6.08 -17.99 -1.96
N LYS A 79 -7.21 -18.59 -2.36
CA LYS A 79 -7.81 -18.35 -3.69
C LYS A 79 -8.35 -16.92 -3.79
N ARG A 80 -8.27 -16.34 -4.99
CA ARG A 80 -8.86 -15.04 -5.28
C ARG A 80 -10.38 -15.02 -5.03
N TYR A 81 -10.87 -13.87 -4.60
CA TYR A 81 -12.29 -13.56 -4.49
C TYR A 81 -12.81 -12.94 -5.80
N PRO A 82 -14.13 -12.96 -6.04
CA PRO A 82 -14.72 -12.27 -7.19
C PRO A 82 -14.50 -10.76 -7.08
N ILE A 83 -14.48 -10.07 -8.22
CA ILE A 83 -14.32 -8.60 -8.27
C ILE A 83 -15.55 -7.87 -7.72
N VAL A 84 -16.73 -8.52 -7.72
CA VAL A 84 -17.96 -7.99 -7.15
C VAL A 84 -18.00 -8.36 -5.67
N ALA A 85 -18.16 -7.36 -4.80
CA ALA A 85 -18.07 -7.51 -3.36
C ALA A 85 -19.39 -8.06 -2.77
N ARG A 86 -19.71 -9.33 -3.00
CA ARG A 86 -21.00 -9.95 -2.63
C ARG A 86 -21.22 -10.10 -1.11
N TRP A 87 -20.18 -9.98 -0.30
CA TRP A 87 -20.21 -10.20 1.16
C TRP A 87 -20.38 -8.90 1.98
N ARG A 88 -20.48 -7.76 1.32
CA ARG A 88 -20.61 -6.43 1.93
C ARG A 88 -21.53 -5.55 1.07
N ASP A 89 -22.08 -4.50 1.65
CA ASP A 89 -23.10 -3.64 1.06
C ASP A 89 -22.65 -2.17 0.90
N ASP A 90 -21.47 -1.83 1.39
CA ASP A 90 -20.91 -0.48 1.38
C ASP A 90 -20.02 -0.18 0.15
N VAL A 91 -19.63 -1.20 -0.63
CA VAL A 91 -18.88 -1.04 -1.89
C VAL A 91 -19.35 -2.04 -2.95
N PHE A 92 -19.35 -1.65 -4.22
CA PHE A 92 -19.72 -2.53 -5.33
C PHE A 92 -18.59 -3.49 -5.77
N PHE A 93 -17.35 -2.99 -5.79
CA PHE A 93 -16.19 -3.70 -6.33
C PHE A 93 -15.05 -3.80 -5.32
N VAL A 94 -14.25 -4.86 -5.45
CA VAL A 94 -12.99 -5.05 -4.73
C VAL A 94 -11.95 -4.06 -5.25
N GLN A 95 -11.57 -3.07 -4.45
CA GLN A 95 -10.58 -2.04 -4.83
C GLN A 95 -9.18 -2.31 -4.25
N ALA A 96 -9.09 -3.20 -3.27
CA ALA A 96 -7.86 -3.63 -2.62
C ALA A 96 -7.97 -5.07 -2.12
N SER A 97 -6.83 -5.76 -1.97
CA SER A 97 -6.76 -7.15 -1.50
C SER A 97 -7.26 -7.37 -0.08
N VAL A 98 -7.47 -6.30 0.71
CA VAL A 98 -8.02 -6.36 2.06
C VAL A 98 -9.56 -6.39 2.07
N TYR A 99 -10.21 -5.95 0.98
CA TYR A 99 -11.67 -5.87 0.90
C TYR A 99 -12.39 -7.22 1.08
N PRO A 100 -11.85 -8.37 0.62
CA PRO A 100 -12.38 -9.71 0.93
C PRO A 100 -12.53 -10.01 2.42
N PHE A 101 -11.76 -9.35 3.27
CA PHE A 101 -11.71 -9.60 4.71
C PHE A 101 -12.47 -8.53 5.51
N GLN A 102 -12.92 -7.46 4.84
CA GLN A 102 -13.71 -6.39 5.44
C GLN A 102 -15.22 -6.63 5.26
N PRO A 103 -16.06 -6.23 6.25
CA PRO A 103 -15.68 -5.79 7.60
C PRO A 103 -15.49 -6.96 8.58
N TRP A 104 -15.96 -8.16 8.23
CA TRP A 104 -16.21 -9.27 9.16
C TRP A 104 -14.95 -9.86 9.80
N VAL A 105 -13.89 -10.08 9.01
CA VAL A 105 -12.64 -10.66 9.54
C VAL A 105 -11.86 -9.64 10.36
N ILE A 106 -11.78 -8.41 9.86
CA ILE A 106 -11.08 -7.32 10.53
C ILE A 106 -11.71 -6.95 11.87
N SER A 107 -13.04 -7.05 11.98
CA SER A 107 -13.77 -6.84 13.24
C SER A 107 -13.75 -8.04 14.19
N GLY A 108 -13.16 -9.19 13.77
CA GLY A 108 -13.15 -10.43 14.55
C GLY A 108 -14.47 -11.20 14.54
N GLN A 109 -15.49 -10.75 13.81
CA GLN A 109 -16.78 -11.44 13.70
C GLN A 109 -16.70 -12.69 12.81
N ALA A 110 -15.69 -12.79 11.96
CA ALA A 110 -15.37 -13.97 11.16
C ALA A 110 -13.89 -14.32 11.28
N SER A 111 -13.55 -15.60 11.15
CA SER A 111 -12.15 -16.02 11.08
C SER A 111 -11.58 -15.78 9.67
N PRO A 112 -10.29 -15.38 9.53
CA PRO A 112 -9.64 -15.35 8.23
C PRO A 112 -9.52 -16.78 7.67
N PRO A 113 -9.48 -16.96 6.33
CA PRO A 113 -9.34 -18.30 5.74
C PRO A 113 -7.99 -18.97 6.08
N ALA A 114 -6.98 -18.18 6.43
CA ALA A 114 -5.72 -18.59 7.02
C ALA A 114 -5.05 -17.38 7.71
N ASN A 115 -4.11 -17.60 8.62
CA ASN A 115 -3.40 -16.50 9.27
C ASN A 115 -1.96 -16.93 9.65
N PRO A 116 -0.91 -16.33 9.04
CA PRO A 116 -0.96 -15.32 7.98
C PRO A 116 -1.34 -15.92 6.62
N LEU A 117 -1.76 -15.09 5.67
CA LEU A 117 -2.19 -15.52 4.34
C LEU A 117 -1.51 -14.75 3.21
N ALA A 118 -1.44 -15.38 2.04
CA ALA A 118 -0.95 -14.82 0.78
C ALA A 118 -2.01 -14.93 -0.31
N ILE A 119 -2.21 -13.88 -1.11
CA ILE A 119 -3.25 -13.84 -2.15
C ILE A 119 -2.83 -12.98 -3.34
N SER A 120 -3.30 -13.34 -4.54
CA SER A 120 -3.27 -12.47 -5.72
C SER A 120 -4.71 -12.12 -6.08
N GLN A 121 -5.14 -10.91 -5.69
CA GLN A 121 -6.52 -10.48 -5.80
C GLN A 121 -6.70 -9.50 -6.97
N PRO A 122 -7.52 -9.84 -7.99
CA PRO A 122 -7.96 -8.85 -8.97
C PRO A 122 -8.76 -7.74 -8.30
N CYS A 123 -8.36 -6.51 -8.59
CA CYS A 123 -8.95 -5.28 -8.07
C CYS A 123 -9.41 -4.39 -9.22
N VAL A 124 -10.47 -3.62 -8.98
CA VAL A 124 -10.99 -2.64 -9.94
C VAL A 124 -11.02 -1.27 -9.27
N ARG A 125 -10.46 -0.26 -9.93
CA ARG A 125 -10.48 1.14 -9.50
C ARG A 125 -10.94 2.03 -10.65
N PHE A 126 -12.03 2.74 -10.43
CA PHE A 126 -12.52 3.75 -11.38
C PHE A 126 -12.04 5.16 -11.03
N VAL A 127 -11.54 5.38 -9.82
CA VAL A 127 -11.02 6.67 -9.37
C VAL A 127 -9.81 7.14 -10.18
N ASP A 128 -9.06 6.20 -10.77
CA ASP A 128 -7.85 6.47 -11.53
C ASP A 128 -8.09 6.50 -13.06
N VAL A 129 -9.34 6.42 -13.52
CA VAL A 129 -9.67 6.28 -14.95
C VAL A 129 -9.09 7.40 -15.81
N ASP A 130 -9.07 8.63 -15.30
CA ASP A 130 -8.52 9.78 -15.99
C ASP A 130 -7.00 9.69 -16.23
N ASN A 131 -6.30 8.87 -15.45
CA ASN A 131 -4.84 8.66 -15.51
C ASN A 131 -4.45 7.45 -16.37
N VAL A 132 -5.40 6.57 -16.69
CA VAL A 132 -5.17 5.36 -17.49
C VAL A 132 -4.78 5.76 -18.91
N GLY A 133 -3.67 5.19 -19.40
CA GLY A 133 -3.10 5.52 -20.70
C GLY A 133 -2.32 6.85 -20.76
N LYS A 134 -2.41 7.71 -19.74
CA LYS A 134 -1.65 8.98 -19.68
C LYS A 134 -0.36 8.87 -18.89
N THR A 135 -0.40 8.16 -17.76
CA THR A 135 0.71 8.09 -16.79
C THR A 135 1.61 6.87 -16.96
N GLY A 136 1.22 5.93 -17.83
CA GLY A 136 1.94 4.67 -18.08
C GLY A 136 1.87 3.62 -16.96
N GLN A 137 1.41 3.98 -15.76
CA GLN A 137 1.41 3.10 -14.58
C GLN A 137 0.01 2.76 -14.03
N HIS A 138 -1.02 3.53 -14.35
CA HIS A 138 -2.37 3.32 -13.82
C HIS A 138 -3.22 2.41 -14.71
N PHE A 139 -3.85 1.42 -14.08
CA PHE A 139 -4.85 0.52 -14.69
C PHE A 139 -6.22 0.64 -14.00
N THR A 140 -7.31 0.44 -14.75
CA THR A 140 -8.65 0.28 -14.15
C THR A 140 -8.81 -1.07 -13.45
N MET A 141 -8.17 -2.11 -13.98
CA MET A 141 -8.16 -3.46 -13.41
C MET A 141 -6.72 -3.97 -13.34
N PHE A 142 -6.33 -4.47 -12.17
CA PHE A 142 -4.99 -4.98 -11.91
C PHE A 142 -5.06 -6.08 -10.84
N GLU A 143 -4.00 -6.88 -10.72
CA GLU A 143 -3.88 -7.85 -9.64
C GLU A 143 -3.05 -7.28 -8.50
N MET A 144 -3.69 -7.13 -7.34
CA MET A 144 -3.03 -6.76 -6.11
C MET A 144 -2.58 -8.03 -5.39
N MET A 145 -1.32 -8.38 -5.58
CA MET A 145 -0.66 -9.41 -4.78
C MET A 145 -0.43 -8.91 -3.36
N ALA A 146 -0.66 -9.75 -2.36
CA ALA A 146 -0.65 -9.34 -0.97
C ALA A 146 -0.28 -10.47 0.00
N HIS A 147 0.33 -10.09 1.12
CA HIS A 147 0.24 -10.86 2.36
C HIS A 147 -0.52 -10.08 3.43
N HIS A 148 -1.30 -10.81 4.22
CA HIS A 148 -2.08 -10.27 5.33
C HIS A 148 -1.83 -11.07 6.61
N ALA A 149 -1.68 -10.36 7.73
CA ALA A 149 -1.66 -10.93 9.08
C ALA A 149 -2.67 -10.18 9.95
N PHE A 150 -3.56 -10.93 10.58
CA PHE A 150 -4.60 -10.41 11.47
C PHE A 150 -4.16 -10.67 12.91
N ASN A 151 -3.76 -9.63 13.63
CA ASN A 151 -3.29 -9.71 15.01
C ASN A 151 -4.45 -9.43 15.95
N PHE A 152 -5.08 -10.49 16.42
CA PHE A 152 -6.08 -10.40 17.48
C PHE A 152 -5.38 -10.26 18.84
N PRO A 153 -6.00 -9.62 19.85
CA PRO A 153 -5.36 -9.38 21.15
C PRO A 153 -4.79 -10.63 21.83
N ASP A 154 -5.43 -11.79 21.62
CA ASP A 154 -5.05 -13.10 22.16
C ASP A 154 -4.06 -13.86 21.28
N ARG A 155 -3.94 -13.49 19.99
CA ARG A 155 -3.23 -14.26 18.96
C ARG A 155 -2.49 -13.32 17.99
N PRO A 156 -1.39 -12.68 18.44
CA PRO A 156 -0.51 -11.94 17.55
C PRO A 156 0.23 -12.89 16.60
N ILE A 157 0.48 -12.43 15.38
CA ILE A 157 1.20 -13.16 14.33
C ILE A 157 2.52 -12.45 14.02
N TYR A 158 2.44 -11.25 13.43
CA TYR A 158 3.57 -10.33 13.24
C TYR A 158 3.05 -8.93 12.90
N TRP A 159 3.94 -7.94 12.99
CA TRP A 159 3.61 -6.52 12.76
C TRP A 159 4.56 -5.85 11.76
N LYS A 160 4.94 -4.59 12.02
CA LYS A 160 5.74 -3.73 11.13
C LYS A 160 7.07 -4.35 10.74
N ASP A 161 7.85 -4.82 11.71
CA ASP A 161 9.23 -5.27 11.49
C ASP A 161 9.31 -6.39 10.47
N HIS A 162 8.57 -7.48 10.70
CA HIS A 162 8.58 -8.64 9.81
C HIS A 162 7.97 -8.33 8.44
N THR A 163 7.01 -7.41 8.37
CA THR A 163 6.40 -7.02 7.09
C THR A 163 7.39 -6.30 6.18
N VAL A 164 8.14 -5.35 6.74
CA VAL A 164 9.17 -4.63 5.99
C VAL A 164 10.32 -5.57 5.64
N GLU A 165 10.70 -6.48 6.54
CA GLU A 165 11.69 -7.52 6.28
C GLU A 165 11.30 -8.43 5.11
N LEU A 166 10.08 -8.98 5.09
CA LEU A 166 9.59 -9.82 3.99
C LEU A 166 9.58 -9.07 2.66
N CYS A 167 9.20 -7.78 2.67
CA CYS A 167 9.23 -6.95 1.47
C CYS A 167 10.67 -6.76 0.97
N GLN A 168 11.61 -6.42 1.85
CA GLN A 168 13.02 -6.27 1.50
C GLN A 168 13.59 -7.58 0.93
N LEU A 169 13.37 -8.71 1.62
CA LEU A 169 13.85 -10.03 1.19
C LEU A 169 13.29 -10.43 -0.17
N PHE A 170 12.01 -10.18 -0.43
CA PHE A 170 11.43 -10.46 -1.73
C PHE A 170 12.08 -9.61 -2.84
N LEU A 171 12.28 -8.32 -2.61
CA LEU A 171 12.90 -7.43 -3.59
C LEU A 171 14.38 -7.77 -3.82
N THR A 172 15.17 -7.96 -2.77
CA THR A 172 16.62 -8.10 -2.87
C THR A 172 17.06 -9.54 -3.15
N GLU A 173 16.54 -10.50 -2.38
CA GLU A 173 16.99 -11.89 -2.46
C GLU A 173 16.22 -12.67 -3.53
N ARG A 174 14.90 -12.51 -3.59
CA ARG A 174 14.08 -13.25 -4.56
C ARG A 174 14.14 -12.66 -5.97
N LEU A 175 13.96 -11.35 -6.08
CA LEU A 175 13.94 -10.64 -7.37
C LEU A 175 15.32 -10.09 -7.80
N GLY A 176 16.29 -10.04 -6.89
CA GLY A 176 17.65 -9.64 -7.21
C GLY A 176 17.86 -8.14 -7.37
N ILE A 177 16.97 -7.31 -6.85
CA ILE A 177 17.10 -5.84 -6.90
C ILE A 177 18.27 -5.43 -5.99
N ASN A 178 19.06 -4.45 -6.43
CA ASN A 178 20.10 -3.87 -5.58
C ASN A 178 19.48 -3.30 -4.29
N PRO A 179 19.91 -3.71 -3.08
CA PRO A 179 19.34 -3.24 -1.81
C PRO A 179 19.32 -1.72 -1.61
N THR A 180 20.16 -0.97 -2.33
CA THR A 180 20.20 0.51 -2.23
C THR A 180 19.15 1.22 -3.09
N LEU A 181 18.44 0.50 -3.96
CA LEU A 181 17.42 1.08 -4.84
C LEU A 181 16.06 1.29 -4.13
N PRO A 182 15.49 0.31 -3.40
CA PRO A 182 14.23 0.53 -2.71
C PRO A 182 14.32 1.64 -1.67
N ARG A 183 13.38 2.57 -1.73
CA ARG A 183 13.15 3.61 -0.72
C ARG A 183 11.78 3.36 -0.08
N TYR A 184 11.71 3.50 1.24
CA TYR A 184 10.50 3.29 2.03
C TYR A 184 9.95 4.65 2.47
N LYS A 185 9.06 5.21 1.68
CA LYS A 185 8.50 6.54 1.87
C LYS A 185 7.36 6.52 2.88
N GLU A 186 7.43 7.39 3.88
CA GLU A 186 6.42 7.50 4.94
C GLU A 186 5.13 8.12 4.38
N SER A 187 3.99 7.50 4.67
CA SER A 187 2.68 7.95 4.22
C SER A 187 1.55 7.47 5.14
N TRP A 188 0.32 7.90 4.84
CA TRP A 188 -0.88 7.49 5.59
C TRP A 188 -1.89 6.88 4.63
N TRP A 189 -2.44 5.73 4.99
CA TRP A 189 -3.43 5.03 4.18
C TRP A 189 -4.80 5.03 4.86
N GLU A 190 -5.84 5.19 4.06
CA GLU A 190 -7.25 5.08 4.45
C GLU A 190 -8.07 4.45 3.32
N GLY A 191 -9.01 3.57 3.66
CA GLY A 191 -9.96 3.00 2.71
C GLY A 191 -10.81 1.86 3.26
N GLY A 192 -12.03 1.74 2.75
CA GLY A 192 -12.96 0.65 3.14
C GLY A 192 -13.32 0.64 4.63
N GLY A 193 -13.29 1.81 5.28
CA GLY A 193 -13.61 1.97 6.71
C GLY A 193 -12.42 1.77 7.66
N ASN A 194 -11.19 1.62 7.16
CA ASN A 194 -10.00 1.41 7.99
C ASN A 194 -8.85 2.36 7.58
N SER A 195 -7.93 2.65 8.52
CA SER A 195 -6.75 3.48 8.26
C SER A 195 -5.54 3.13 9.14
N GLY A 196 -4.38 3.63 8.74
CA GLY A 196 -3.13 3.48 9.50
C GLY A 196 -1.90 4.04 8.76
N PRO A 197 -0.76 4.13 9.45
CA PRO A 197 0.51 4.51 8.83
C PRO A 197 0.90 3.47 7.78
N CYS A 198 1.60 3.92 6.74
CA CYS A 198 2.13 3.03 5.72
C CYS A 198 3.51 3.46 5.19
N LEU A 199 4.20 2.49 4.60
CA LEU A 199 5.42 2.69 3.83
C LEU A 199 5.12 2.41 2.35
N GLU A 200 5.27 3.43 1.52
CA GLU A 200 5.27 3.32 0.05
C GLU A 200 6.67 2.87 -0.38
N VAL A 201 6.79 1.69 -0.95
CA VAL A 201 8.06 1.11 -1.43
C VAL A 201 8.25 1.51 -2.87
N VAL A 202 9.24 2.37 -3.10
CA VAL A 202 9.46 3.04 -4.38
C VAL A 202 10.85 2.75 -4.90
N PHE A 203 10.97 2.50 -6.20
CA PHE A 203 12.25 2.42 -6.90
C PHE A 203 12.03 2.69 -8.39
N GLY A 204 13.03 3.31 -9.01
CA GLY A 204 12.98 3.70 -10.42
C GLY A 204 11.85 4.66 -10.79
N GLY A 205 11.45 5.54 -9.87
CA GLY A 205 10.36 6.50 -10.11
C GLY A 205 8.95 5.92 -9.92
N ALA A 206 8.81 4.60 -9.72
CA ALA A 206 7.52 3.95 -9.54
C ALA A 206 7.30 3.49 -8.09
N GLU A 207 6.07 3.63 -7.62
CA GLU A 207 5.61 2.92 -6.43
C GLU A 207 5.35 1.45 -6.81
N ALA A 208 6.09 0.53 -6.20
CA ALA A 208 5.99 -0.90 -6.48
C ALA A 208 5.10 -1.61 -5.45
N ALA A 209 5.12 -1.15 -4.20
CA ALA A 209 4.30 -1.72 -3.13
C ALA A 209 3.91 -0.66 -2.09
N THR A 210 2.85 -0.98 -1.33
CA THR A 210 2.43 -0.24 -0.13
C THR A 210 2.31 -1.20 1.04
N LEU A 211 3.00 -0.92 2.14
CA LEU A 211 2.96 -1.67 3.41
C LEU A 211 2.13 -0.88 4.41
N VAL A 212 0.87 -1.28 4.63
CA VAL A 212 -0.10 -0.59 5.50
C VAL A 212 -0.25 -1.34 6.82
N PHE A 213 -0.19 -0.58 7.91
CA PHE A 213 -0.35 -1.09 9.27
C PHE A 213 -1.67 -0.58 9.83
N ILE A 214 -2.76 -1.31 9.52
CA ILE A 214 -4.11 -0.92 9.88
C ILE A 214 -4.28 -1.04 11.40
N GLN A 215 -4.50 0.09 12.05
CA GLN A 215 -4.68 0.21 13.50
C GLN A 215 -5.88 1.06 13.90
N ASN A 216 -6.61 1.62 12.91
CA ASN A 216 -7.80 2.44 13.14
C ASN A 216 -8.98 2.00 12.26
N ARG A 217 -10.18 2.20 12.79
CA ARG A 217 -11.44 2.17 12.06
C ARG A 217 -11.97 3.59 11.91
N GLU A 218 -12.54 3.89 10.75
CA GLU A 218 -13.23 5.15 10.48
C GLU A 218 -14.71 5.00 10.87
N LEU A 219 -15.15 5.77 11.86
CA LEU A 219 -16.53 5.82 12.32
C LEU A 219 -17.04 7.25 12.30
N ASN A 220 -18.05 7.54 11.48
CA ASN A 220 -18.66 8.87 11.37
C ASN A 220 -17.64 10.00 11.14
N GLY A 221 -16.57 9.74 10.36
CA GLY A 221 -15.51 10.71 10.09
C GLY A 221 -14.46 10.85 11.20
N HIS A 222 -14.49 9.99 12.22
CA HIS A 222 -13.51 9.94 13.30
C HIS A 222 -12.71 8.64 13.27
N ARG A 223 -11.39 8.78 13.49
CA ARG A 223 -10.45 7.67 13.68
C ARG A 223 -10.58 7.10 15.08
N VAL A 224 -10.90 5.81 15.17
CA VAL A 224 -11.01 5.07 16.42
C VAL A 224 -9.99 3.92 16.40
N PRO A 225 -9.11 3.80 17.41
CA PRO A 225 -8.18 2.68 17.52
C PRO A 225 -8.92 1.34 17.53
N MET A 226 -8.27 0.32 16.99
CA MET A 226 -8.80 -1.04 16.94
C MET A 226 -8.04 -1.97 17.87
N ASP A 227 -8.75 -2.90 18.52
CA ASP A 227 -8.14 -3.97 19.32
C ASP A 227 -7.41 -4.99 18.43
N THR A 228 -7.94 -5.22 17.22
CA THR A 228 -7.29 -6.07 16.20
C THR A 228 -6.49 -5.20 15.25
N THR A 229 -5.21 -5.50 15.08
CA THR A 229 -4.35 -4.80 14.13
C THR A 229 -4.08 -5.68 12.92
N VAL A 230 -4.09 -5.09 11.71
CA VAL A 230 -3.92 -5.86 10.48
C VAL A 230 -2.74 -5.33 9.70
N THR A 231 -1.78 -6.20 9.40
CA THR A 231 -0.73 -5.84 8.46
C THR A 231 -1.12 -6.24 7.06
N ARG A 232 -0.93 -5.32 6.12
CA ARG A 232 -1.18 -5.49 4.70
C ARG A 232 0.04 -5.02 3.93
N ALA A 233 0.72 -5.92 3.22
CA ALA A 233 1.66 -5.55 2.19
C ALA A 233 1.04 -5.82 0.83
N THR A 234 1.03 -4.85 -0.08
CA THR A 234 0.42 -5.02 -1.41
C THR A 234 1.25 -4.44 -2.52
N GLY A 235 1.27 -5.09 -3.68
CA GLY A 235 1.69 -4.44 -4.93
C GLY A 235 0.79 -3.23 -5.23
N SER A 236 1.37 -2.12 -5.65
CA SER A 236 0.62 -0.88 -5.90
C SER A 236 0.41 -0.62 -7.40
N ASN A 237 -0.55 0.25 -7.70
CA ASN A 237 -0.94 0.68 -9.04
C ASN A 237 -0.91 2.23 -9.09
N GLY A 238 0.05 2.82 -8.37
CA GLY A 238 0.03 4.22 -7.96
C GLY A 238 -0.85 4.49 -6.74
N SER A 239 -0.44 5.46 -5.94
CA SER A 239 -1.26 6.05 -4.89
C SER A 239 -2.39 6.88 -5.50
N PRO A 240 -3.66 6.74 -5.04
CA PRO A 240 -4.68 7.72 -5.39
C PRO A 240 -4.17 9.05 -4.84
N GLY A 241 -3.86 10.00 -5.74
CA GLY A 241 -3.32 11.29 -5.35
C GLY A 241 -4.19 11.88 -4.25
N SER A 242 -3.57 12.32 -3.15
CA SER A 242 -4.28 12.95 -2.03
C SER A 242 -5.28 13.97 -2.60
N PRO A 243 -6.59 13.90 -2.26
CA PRO A 243 -7.54 14.83 -2.80
C PRO A 243 -7.08 16.24 -2.44
N ARG A 244 -6.63 17.01 -3.44
CA ARG A 244 -6.36 18.43 -3.25
C ARG A 244 -7.65 19.01 -2.69
N ARG A 245 -7.66 19.42 -1.42
CA ARG A 245 -8.74 20.22 -0.86
C ARG A 245 -8.91 21.41 -1.79
N ARG A 246 -9.97 21.41 -2.61
CA ARG A 246 -10.35 22.60 -3.35
C ARG A 246 -10.63 23.66 -2.28
N PRO A 247 -9.99 24.83 -2.31
CA PRO A 247 -10.36 25.90 -1.39
C PRO A 247 -11.84 26.18 -1.60
N HIS A 248 -12.59 26.21 -0.49
CA HIS A 248 -13.98 26.63 -0.48
C HIS A 248 -14.05 27.99 -1.19
N ARG A 249 -14.61 27.98 -2.41
CA ARG A 249 -14.98 29.22 -3.08
C ARG A 249 -16.17 29.77 -2.31
N THR A 250 -15.90 30.69 -1.40
CA THR A 250 -16.93 31.54 -0.82
C THR A 250 -17.65 32.24 -1.98
N ARG A 251 -18.93 31.91 -2.16
CA ARG A 251 -19.80 32.69 -3.06
C ARG A 251 -19.94 34.08 -2.42
N PRO A 252 -19.60 35.17 -3.13
CA PRO A 252 -19.99 36.49 -2.65
C PRO A 252 -21.51 36.60 -2.76
N SER A 253 -22.13 36.94 -1.64
CA SER A 253 -23.52 37.38 -1.55
C SER A 253 -23.64 38.70 -2.33
N SER A 254 -24.20 38.66 -3.55
CA SER A 254 -24.63 39.87 -4.25
C SER A 254 -26.12 40.12 -3.97
N ALA A 255 -26.37 41.29 -3.40
CA ALA A 255 -27.68 41.82 -3.06
C ALA A 255 -28.56 42.12 -4.29
N THR A 256 -29.87 42.12 -4.03
CA THR A 256 -30.92 42.95 -4.65
C THR A 256 -30.87 43.23 -6.14
N HIS A 257 -31.88 42.72 -6.87
CA HIS A 257 -32.66 43.58 -7.76
C HIS A 257 -34.13 43.17 -7.76
N SER A 258 -34.97 44.20 -7.69
CA SER A 258 -36.43 44.20 -7.61
C SER A 258 -37.03 44.44 -9.00
N ARG A 259 -38.25 43.91 -9.23
CA ARG A 259 -39.21 44.18 -10.33
C ARG A 259 -38.81 43.59 -11.69
N ILE A 260 -39.71 43.01 -12.49
CA ILE A 260 -41.15 43.23 -12.71
C ILE A 260 -41.90 41.89 -12.65
#